data_AF-A0A2C9D5N6-F1
#
_entry.id   AF-A0A2C9D5N6-F1
#
_cell.length_a   1.000
_cell.length_b   1.000
_cell.length_c   1.000
_cell.angle_alpha   90.00
_cell.angle_beta   90.00
_cell.angle_gamma   90.00
#
_symmetry.space_group_name_H-M   'P 1'
#
loop_
_entity.id
_entity.type
_entity.pdbx_description
1 polymer ?
#
loop_
_entity_poly.entity_id
_entity_poly.type
_entity_poly.pdbx_seq_one_letter_code
_entity_poly.pdbx_strand_id
1 'polypeptide(L)'
;MTCQPPPRIEPDIWGYGAAALSGLHIFAGISRKTGRTAHLVEMAESGDVIVCASQTLARHVEHRLRQAGKTGVGAIGRPPEQIETLLGEEPRGRLLFHHDFVREFIEDRIRRASAELGTVASCCSRSARQPEVTNAAVSAGLMLEDWREKWPAV
;
A
#
# COMPACT_ATOMS: atom_id res chain seq x y z
N MET A 1 0.58 33.85 1.60
CA MET A 1 0.14 32.64 2.32
C MET A 1 0.89 31.46 1.75
N THR A 2 1.88 30.93 2.48
CA THR A 2 2.66 29.76 2.08
C THR A 2 2.03 28.53 2.73
N CYS A 3 1.39 27.67 1.93
CA CYS A 3 0.93 26.37 2.40
C CYS A 3 2.17 25.55 2.77
N GLN A 4 2.31 25.18 4.04
CA GLN A 4 3.29 24.18 4.43
C GLN A 4 2.99 22.88 3.68
N PRO A 5 4.03 22.17 3.19
CA PRO A 5 3.83 20.86 2.58
C PRO A 5 3.13 19.94 3.59
N PRO A 6 2.23 19.04 3.14
CA PRO A 6 1.58 18.09 4.04
C PRO A 6 2.66 17.30 4.80
N PRO A 7 2.45 17.02 6.10
CA PRO A 7 3.40 16.27 6.89
C PRO A 7 3.66 14.93 6.19
N ARG A 8 4.93 14.52 6.12
CA ARG A 8 5.26 13.14 5.74
C ARG A 8 4.69 12.26 6.83
N ILE A 9 3.54 11.65 6.56
CA ILE A 9 2.99 10.63 7.43
C ILE A 9 3.87 9.41 7.22
N GLU A 10 4.80 9.19 8.14
CA GLU A 10 5.45 7.90 8.26
C GLU A 10 4.34 6.87 8.49
N PRO A 11 4.31 5.77 7.72
CA PRO A 11 3.38 4.69 7.99
C PRO A 11 3.52 4.32 9.47
N ASP A 12 2.39 4.14 10.17
CA ASP A 12 2.38 3.70 11.57
C ASP A 12 3.43 2.61 11.75
N ILE A 13 4.47 2.92 12.51
CA ILE A 13 5.67 2.08 12.67
C ILE A 13 5.31 0.68 13.20
N TRP A 14 4.11 0.53 13.78
CA TRP A 14 3.58 -0.73 14.30
C TRP A 14 2.32 -1.22 13.57
N GLY A 15 1.87 -0.52 12.52
CA GLY A 15 0.64 -0.81 11.79
C GLY A 15 0.81 -1.87 10.69
N TYR A 16 -0.31 -2.44 10.25
CA TYR A 16 -0.35 -3.46 9.17
C TYR A 16 0.36 -3.01 7.88
N GLY A 17 0.35 -1.71 7.57
CA GLY A 17 1.08 -1.16 6.41
C GLY A 17 2.60 -1.29 6.54
N ALA A 18 3.16 -1.00 7.71
CA ALA A 18 4.60 -1.17 7.96
C ALA A 18 4.99 -2.66 7.96
N ALA A 19 4.14 -3.53 8.48
CA ALA A 19 4.34 -4.98 8.43
C ALA A 19 4.33 -5.51 6.99
N ALA A 20 3.38 -5.06 6.15
CA ALA A 20 3.30 -5.45 4.75
C ALA A 20 4.52 -4.97 3.94
N LEU A 21 4.96 -3.71 4.12
CA LEU A 21 6.18 -3.19 3.48
C LEU A 21 7.43 -3.96 3.93
N SER A 22 7.55 -4.25 5.23
CA SER A 22 8.67 -5.03 5.76
C SER A 22 8.69 -6.44 5.18
N GLY A 23 7.53 -7.09 5.09
CA GLY A 23 7.38 -8.39 4.44
C GLY A 23 7.80 -8.35 2.97
N LEU A 24 7.41 -7.31 2.22
CA LEU A 24 7.83 -7.14 0.83
C LEU A 24 9.34 -6.93 0.69
N HIS A 25 9.96 -6.13 1.56
CA HIS A 25 11.40 -5.92 1.55
C HIS A 25 12.17 -7.19 1.87
N ILE A 26 11.75 -7.94 2.90
CA ILE A 26 12.34 -9.24 3.24
C ILE A 26 12.20 -10.18 2.04
N PHE A 27 10.98 -10.30 1.48
CA PHE A 27 10.72 -11.12 0.32
C PHE A 27 11.59 -10.71 -0.88
N ALA A 28 11.72 -9.42 -1.18
CA ALA A 28 12.53 -8.91 -2.27
C ALA A 28 14.03 -9.16 -2.05
N GLY A 29 14.50 -9.13 -0.80
CA GLY A 29 15.89 -9.39 -0.44
C GLY A 29 16.28 -10.88 -0.53
N ILE A 30 15.36 -11.79 -0.15
CA ILE A 30 15.63 -13.23 -0.19
C ILE A 30 15.32 -13.85 -1.56
N SER A 31 14.42 -13.25 -2.34
CA SER A 31 14.01 -13.79 -3.64
C SER A 31 14.93 -13.33 -4.76
N ARG A 32 15.66 -14.26 -5.37
CA ARG A 32 16.49 -13.96 -6.55
C ARG A 32 15.61 -13.45 -7.71
N LYS A 33 15.83 -12.20 -8.15
CA LYS A 33 15.08 -11.58 -9.25
C LYS A 33 15.01 -12.45 -10.51
N THR A 34 16.13 -13.05 -10.88
CA THR A 34 16.28 -13.90 -12.07
C THR A 34 15.51 -15.23 -11.97
N GLY A 35 15.44 -15.85 -10.78
CA GLY A 35 14.66 -17.06 -10.57
C GLY A 35 13.16 -16.82 -10.71
N ARG A 36 12.68 -15.64 -10.30
CA ARG A 36 11.25 -15.28 -10.38
C ARG A 36 10.76 -15.12 -11.81
N THR A 37 11.50 -14.38 -12.64
CA THR A 37 11.13 -14.22 -14.05
C THR A 37 11.26 -15.53 -14.81
N ALA A 38 12.29 -16.34 -14.52
CA ALA A 38 12.46 -17.66 -15.14
C ALA A 38 11.29 -18.60 -14.82
N HIS A 39 10.91 -18.71 -13.55
CA HIS A 39 9.79 -19.53 -13.13
C HIS A 39 8.44 -19.05 -13.70
N LEU A 40 8.24 -17.72 -13.75
CA LEU A 40 7.06 -17.13 -14.38
C LEU A 40 6.95 -17.51 -15.87
N VAL A 41 8.07 -17.45 -16.60
CA VAL A 41 8.16 -17.86 -18.01
C VAL A 41 7.91 -19.37 -18.17
N GLU A 42 8.43 -20.19 -17.25
CA GLU A 42 8.25 -21.63 -17.25
C GLU A 42 6.78 -22.03 -17.09
N MET A 43 6.08 -21.42 -16.13
CA MET A 43 4.68 -21.70 -15.82
C MET A 43 3.67 -21.15 -16.84
N ALA A 44 4.06 -20.14 -17.63
CA ALA A 44 3.13 -19.50 -18.57
C ALA A 44 2.68 -20.47 -19.67
N GLU A 45 1.39 -20.48 -19.95
CA GLU A 45 0.72 -21.34 -20.92
C GLU A 45 0.13 -20.50 -22.07
N SER A 46 -0.08 -21.13 -23.23
CA SER A 46 -0.66 -20.44 -24.39
C SER A 46 -2.01 -19.82 -24.04
N GLY A 47 -2.21 -18.55 -24.40
CA GLY A 47 -3.37 -17.76 -24.00
C GLY A 47 -3.14 -16.89 -22.76
N ASP A 48 -2.12 -17.18 -21.94
CA ASP A 48 -1.78 -16.35 -20.78
C ASP A 48 -1.19 -14.99 -21.20
N VAL A 49 -1.40 -14.00 -20.33
CA VAL A 49 -0.83 -12.65 -20.46
C VAL A 49 -0.06 -12.30 -19.19
N ILE A 50 1.22 -11.98 -19.35
CA ILE A 50 2.07 -11.52 -18.25
C ILE A 50 2.02 -10.00 -18.14
N VAL A 51 1.48 -9.50 -17.03
CA VAL A 51 1.41 -8.07 -16.70
C VAL A 51 2.70 -7.62 -16.04
N CYS A 52 3.37 -6.63 -16.64
CA CYS A 52 4.62 -6.06 -16.17
C CYS A 52 4.42 -4.59 -15.79
N ALA A 53 5.19 -4.11 -14.80
CA ALA A 53 5.14 -2.72 -14.32
C ALA A 53 5.44 -1.66 -15.40
N SER A 54 6.14 -2.05 -16.45
CA SER A 54 6.48 -1.15 -17.56
C SER A 54 6.56 -1.87 -18.88
N GLN A 55 6.43 -1.11 -19.98
CA GLN A 55 6.58 -1.65 -21.33
C GLN A 55 8.01 -2.15 -21.60
N THR A 56 9.01 -1.53 -20.98
CA THR A 56 10.40 -1.98 -21.09
C THR A 56 10.57 -3.37 -20.49
N LEU A 57 10.01 -3.60 -19.30
CA LEU A 57 10.03 -4.90 -18.65
C LEU A 57 9.21 -5.94 -19.44
N ALA A 58 8.05 -5.56 -19.97
CA ALA A 58 7.25 -6.42 -20.84
C ALA A 58 8.05 -6.92 -22.03
N ARG A 59 8.76 -6.04 -22.76
CA ARG A 59 9.64 -6.43 -23.88
C ARG A 59 10.74 -7.41 -23.44
N HIS A 60 11.31 -7.22 -22.25
CA HIS A 60 12.30 -8.15 -21.71
C HIS A 60 11.68 -9.53 -21.47
N VAL A 61 10.48 -9.59 -20.88
CA VAL A 61 9.75 -10.84 -20.64
C VAL A 61 9.34 -11.51 -21.96
N GLU A 62 8.85 -10.75 -22.94
CA GLU A 62 8.55 -11.27 -24.29
C GLU A 62 9.78 -11.92 -24.94
N HIS A 63 10.94 -11.28 -24.81
CA HIS A 63 12.19 -11.85 -25.32
C HIS A 63 12.51 -13.18 -24.64
N ARG A 64 12.33 -13.27 -23.32
CA ARG A 64 12.52 -14.52 -22.55
C ARG A 64 11.52 -15.61 -22.93
N LEU A 65 10.25 -15.27 -23.12
CA LEU A 65 9.21 -16.20 -23.59
C LEU A 65 9.60 -16.81 -24.95
N ARG A 66 10.06 -15.98 -25.89
CA ARG A 66 10.54 -16.43 -27.21
C ARG A 66 11.75 -17.34 -27.10
N GLN A 67 12.72 -16.99 -26.25
CA GLN A 67 13.89 -17.83 -26.00
C GLN A 67 13.53 -19.19 -25.40
N ALA A 68 12.46 -19.25 -24.60
CA ALA A 68 11.93 -20.48 -24.02
C ALA A 68 10.99 -21.26 -24.97
N GLY A 69 10.81 -20.82 -26.22
CA GLY A 69 9.92 -21.48 -27.19
C GLY A 69 8.43 -21.36 -26.86
N LYS A 70 8.04 -20.48 -25.93
CA LYS A 70 6.63 -20.25 -25.57
C LYS A 70 5.96 -19.42 -26.67
N THR A 71 4.99 -20.04 -27.34
CA THR A 71 4.14 -19.37 -28.34
C THR A 71 2.73 -19.16 -27.78
N GLY A 72 2.06 -18.09 -28.21
CA GLY A 72 0.72 -17.76 -27.72
C GLY A 72 0.66 -17.13 -26.33
N VAL A 73 1.81 -16.84 -25.70
CA VAL A 73 1.91 -16.09 -24.44
C VAL A 73 2.26 -14.64 -24.75
N GLY A 74 1.50 -13.69 -24.20
CA GLY A 74 1.77 -12.25 -24.32
C GLY A 74 2.44 -11.70 -23.06
N ALA A 75 3.12 -10.55 -23.19
CA ALA A 75 3.43 -9.72 -22.03
C ALA A 75 3.09 -8.27 -22.32
N ILE A 76 2.50 -7.58 -21.34
CA ILE A 76 2.03 -6.20 -21.49
C ILE A 76 2.61 -5.32 -20.40
N GLY A 77 2.98 -4.10 -20.78
CA GLY A 77 3.40 -3.07 -19.84
C GLY A 77 2.22 -2.22 -19.40
N ARG A 78 1.92 -2.23 -18.11
CA ARG A 78 0.91 -1.35 -17.50
C ARG A 78 1.42 -0.85 -16.16
N PRO A 79 1.26 0.44 -15.86
CA PRO A 79 1.62 0.95 -14.56
C PRO A 79 0.58 0.45 -13.53
N PRO A 80 0.98 0.17 -12.27
CA PRO A 80 0.11 -0.48 -11.28
C PRO A 80 -1.20 0.24 -10.98
N GLU A 81 -1.23 1.56 -11.11
CA GLU A 81 -2.43 2.38 -10.91
C GLU A 81 -3.54 2.09 -11.92
N GLN A 82 -3.23 1.41 -13.03
CA GLN A 82 -4.21 1.04 -14.07
C GLN A 82 -4.76 -0.38 -13.89
N ILE A 83 -4.51 -1.07 -12.78
CA ILE A 83 -4.94 -2.47 -12.59
C ILE A 83 -6.46 -2.67 -12.76
N GLU A 84 -7.28 -1.70 -12.38
CA GLU A 84 -8.74 -1.80 -12.50
C GLU A 84 -9.18 -1.93 -13.96
N THR A 85 -8.48 -1.26 -14.88
CA THR A 85 -8.73 -1.40 -16.32
C THR A 85 -8.34 -2.77 -16.85
N LEU A 86 -7.26 -3.36 -16.33
CA LEU A 86 -6.80 -4.70 -16.67
C LEU A 86 -7.76 -5.79 -16.21
N LEU A 87 -8.35 -5.64 -15.02
CA LEU A 87 -9.30 -6.60 -14.47
C LEU A 87 -10.67 -6.57 -15.18
N GLY A 88 -10.97 -5.49 -15.91
CA GLY A 88 -12.17 -5.37 -16.75
C GLY A 88 -12.01 -5.96 -18.15
N GLU A 89 -10.80 -6.30 -18.57
CA GLU A 89 -10.55 -7.02 -19.82
C GLU A 89 -10.76 -8.52 -19.58
N GLU A 90 -11.43 -9.23 -20.49
CA GLU A 90 -11.50 -10.70 -20.45
C GLU A 90 -10.32 -11.29 -21.22
N PRO A 91 -9.22 -11.68 -20.54
CA PRO A 91 -8.13 -12.39 -21.19
C PRO A 91 -8.61 -13.76 -21.67
N ARG A 92 -8.04 -14.23 -22.79
CA ARG A 92 -8.28 -15.60 -23.27
C ARG A 92 -7.73 -16.68 -22.32
N GLY A 93 -6.73 -16.33 -21.50
CA GLY A 93 -6.09 -17.20 -20.51
C GLY A 93 -5.89 -16.47 -19.18
N ARG A 94 -4.91 -16.89 -18.37
CA ARG A 94 -4.67 -16.31 -17.05
C ARG A 94 -3.94 -14.96 -17.17
N LEU A 95 -4.25 -14.04 -16.25
CA LEU A 95 -3.38 -12.90 -15.98
C LEU A 95 -2.31 -13.31 -14.96
N LEU A 96 -1.06 -13.28 -15.39
CA LEU A 96 0.08 -13.54 -14.54
C LEU A 96 0.78 -12.22 -14.22
N PHE A 97 0.96 -11.89 -12.94
CA PHE A 97 1.61 -10.64 -12.56
C PHE A 97 3.10 -10.83 -12.34
N HIS A 98 3.92 -10.04 -13.02
CA HIS A 98 5.33 -10.00 -12.75
C HIS A 98 5.58 -9.47 -11.33
N HIS A 99 6.58 -10.02 -10.64
CA HIS A 99 6.85 -9.68 -9.25
C HIS A 99 7.13 -8.18 -9.01
N ASP A 100 7.77 -7.50 -9.95
CA ASP A 100 7.98 -6.04 -9.86
C ASP A 100 6.66 -5.27 -9.95
N PHE A 101 5.70 -5.75 -10.77
CA PHE A 101 4.36 -5.17 -10.81
C PHE A 101 3.67 -5.31 -9.45
N VAL A 102 3.68 -6.51 -8.86
CA VAL A 102 3.05 -6.76 -7.55
C VAL A 102 3.70 -5.90 -6.46
N ARG A 103 5.02 -5.77 -6.49
CA ARG A 103 5.76 -4.94 -5.54
C ARG A 103 5.34 -3.47 -5.65
N GLU A 104 5.41 -2.90 -6.85
CA GLU A 104 5.06 -1.50 -7.09
C GLU A 104 3.58 -1.23 -6.78
N PHE A 105 2.69 -2.19 -7.08
CA PHE A 105 1.28 -2.10 -6.74
C PHE A 105 1.05 -1.98 -5.23
N ILE A 106 1.66 -2.85 -4.43
CA ILE A 106 1.45 -2.82 -2.98
C ILE A 106 2.12 -1.57 -2.36
N GLU A 107 3.32 -1.21 -2.81
CA GLU A 107 3.98 0.04 -2.41
C GLU A 107 3.09 1.26 -2.69
N ASP A 108 2.47 1.33 -3.87
CA ASP A 108 1.55 2.41 -4.22
C ASP A 108 0.31 2.43 -3.32
N ARG A 109 -0.34 1.28 -3.11
CA ARG A 109 -1.57 1.20 -2.31
C ARG A 109 -1.32 1.56 -0.84
N ILE A 110 -0.22 1.10 -0.25
CA ILE A 110 0.15 1.46 1.13
C ILE A 110 0.42 2.95 1.22
N ARG A 111 1.19 3.52 0.29
CA ARG A 111 1.49 4.95 0.25
C ARG A 111 0.22 5.80 0.15
N ARG A 112 -0.73 5.44 -0.70
CA ARG A 112 -2.02 6.15 -0.84
C ARG A 112 -2.84 6.06 0.44
N ALA A 113 -2.98 4.86 1.01
CA ALA A 113 -3.70 4.67 2.26
C ALA A 113 -3.08 5.48 3.41
N SER A 114 -1.75 5.52 3.53
CA SER A 114 -1.07 6.36 4.53
C SER A 114 -1.33 7.86 4.33
N ALA A 115 -1.38 8.34 3.09
CA ALA A 115 -1.69 9.74 2.78
C ALA A 115 -3.16 10.09 3.12
N GLU A 116 -4.09 9.20 2.81
CA GLU A 116 -5.51 9.36 3.15
C GLU A 116 -5.72 9.41 4.68
N LEU A 117 -5.13 8.46 5.41
CA LEU A 117 -5.21 8.39 6.87
C LEU A 117 -4.65 9.66 7.52
N GLY A 118 -3.51 10.17 7.05
CA GLY A 118 -2.97 11.40 7.61
C GLY A 118 -3.76 12.65 7.26
N THR A 119 -4.48 12.66 6.14
CA THR A 119 -5.46 13.72 5.82
C THR A 119 -6.59 13.71 6.85
N VAL A 120 -7.18 12.53 7.11
CA VAL A 120 -8.23 12.36 8.11
C VAL A 120 -7.74 12.76 9.52
N ALA A 121 -6.55 12.30 9.92
CA ALA A 121 -5.96 12.66 11.21
C ALA A 121 -5.71 14.17 11.35
N SER A 122 -5.27 14.84 10.28
CA SER A 122 -5.10 16.30 10.26
C SER A 122 -6.45 17.04 10.41
N CYS A 123 -7.51 16.56 9.77
CA CYS A 123 -8.85 17.13 9.90
C CYS A 123 -9.40 16.97 11.33
N CYS A 124 -9.30 15.78 11.91
CA CYS A 124 -9.77 15.52 13.27
C CYS A 124 -9.01 16.35 14.32
N SER A 125 -7.69 16.49 14.18
CA SER A 125 -6.87 17.28 15.10
C SER A 125 -7.09 18.79 15.00
N ARG A 126 -7.49 19.32 13.82
CA ARG A 126 -7.94 20.72 13.68
C ARG A 126 -9.30 20.95 14.32
N SER A 127 -10.23 20.00 14.17
CA SER A 127 -11.55 20.08 14.81
C SER A 127 -11.46 20.03 16.34
N ALA A 128 -10.49 19.32 16.90
CA ALA A 128 -10.27 19.25 18.35
C ALA A 128 -9.60 20.51 18.95
N ARG A 129 -9.07 21.43 18.11
CA ARG A 129 -8.38 22.66 18.56
C ARG A 129 -9.26 23.91 18.59
N GLN A 130 -10.57 23.80 18.43
CA GLN A 130 -11.47 24.91 18.77
C GLN A 130 -12.07 24.71 20.16
N PRO A 131 -11.51 25.31 21.22
CA PRO A 131 -12.32 25.69 22.35
C PRO A 131 -12.83 27.11 22.07
N GLU A 132 -14.09 27.24 21.65
CA GLU A 132 -14.83 28.46 21.99
C GLU A 132 -15.03 28.45 23.51
N VAL A 133 -14.03 28.96 24.24
CA VAL A 133 -14.24 29.38 25.62
C VAL A 133 -14.77 30.81 25.57
N THR A 134 -16.06 30.97 25.37
CA THR A 134 -16.74 32.13 25.96
C THR A 134 -16.81 31.88 27.47
N ASN A 135 -15.84 32.43 28.19
CA ASN A 135 -15.86 32.53 29.64
C ASN A 135 -17.11 33.31 30.07
N ALA A 136 -18.15 32.61 30.53
CA ALA A 136 -19.25 33.29 31.22
C ALA A 136 -19.97 32.45 32.29
N ALA A 137 -19.74 31.15 32.45
CA ALA A 137 -20.52 30.40 33.44
C ALA A 137 -19.87 29.10 33.93
N VAL A 138 -18.87 29.17 34.81
CA VAL A 138 -18.70 28.20 35.91
C VAL A 138 -18.05 28.89 37.11
N SER A 139 -18.80 29.81 37.73
CA SER A 139 -18.60 30.13 39.15
C SER A 139 -19.79 29.55 39.91
N ALA A 140 -19.77 28.24 40.12
CA ALA A 140 -20.62 27.58 41.11
C ALA A 140 -19.92 26.28 41.49
N GLY A 141 -19.63 26.15 42.78
CA GLY A 141 -18.63 25.23 43.31
C GLY A 141 -18.95 23.76 43.13
N LEU A 142 -17.89 22.97 43.04
CA LEU A 142 -17.90 21.58 43.43
C LEU A 142 -16.68 21.33 44.30
N MET A 143 -17.00 21.00 45.55
CA MET A 143 -16.13 20.52 46.61
C MET A 143 -15.24 19.38 46.09
N LEU A 144 -13.93 19.49 46.34
CA LEU A 144 -13.04 18.32 46.32
C LEU A 144 -13.39 17.46 47.53
N GLU A 145 -14.13 16.37 47.32
CA GLU A 145 -14.14 15.26 48.28
C GLU A 145 -12.99 14.28 47.99
N ASP A 146 -12.31 13.95 49.07
CA ASP A 146 -11.05 13.22 49.16
C ASP A 146 -11.26 11.73 48.80
N TRP A 147 -10.72 11.31 47.66
CA TRP A 147 -10.92 9.98 47.07
C TRP A 147 -9.95 8.92 47.60
N ARG A 148 -9.23 9.19 48.69
CA ARG A 148 -8.11 8.38 49.18
C ARG A 148 -8.48 7.15 50.04
N GLU A 149 -9.75 6.88 50.32
CA GLU A 149 -10.11 5.88 51.33
C GLU A 149 -10.70 4.55 50.86
N LYS A 150 -10.65 4.21 49.56
CA LYS A 150 -11.19 2.92 49.09
C LYS A 150 -10.28 2.21 48.09
N TRP A 151 -9.29 1.48 48.62
CA TRP A 151 -8.84 0.26 47.98
C TRP A 151 -8.51 -0.81 49.03
N PRO A 152 -9.18 -1.99 49.02
CA PRO A 152 -8.74 -3.12 49.82
C PRO A 152 -7.49 -3.75 49.20
N ALA A 153 -6.49 -4.01 50.04
CA ALA A 153 -5.30 -4.76 49.66
C ALA A 153 -5.67 -6.19 49.24
N VAL A 154 -5.13 -6.64 48.11
CA VAL A 154 -5.03 -8.04 47.71
C VAL A 154 -3.55 -8.37 47.59
#